data_AF-A0A9P5WYL3-F1
#
_entry.id   AF-A0A9P5WYL3-F1
#
_cell.length_a   1.000
_cell.length_b   1.000
_cell.length_c   1.000
_cell.angle_alpha   90.00
_cell.angle_beta   90.00
_cell.angle_gamma   90.00
#
_symmetry.space_group_name_H-M   'P 1'
#
loop_
_entity.id
_entity.type
_entity.pdbx_description
1 polymer ?
#
loop_
_entity_poly.entity_id
_entity_poly.type
_entity_poly.pdbx_seq_one_letter_code
_entity_poly.pdbx_strand_id
1 'polypeptide(L)' 'EHVNNLHQVLHRLKSTRATVSAKKLQLCLPEVLVVGKKCTYEGQEPDKGTVEKVLSWPKCQNVPEVRGFLGIGG' A
#
# COMPACT_ATOMS: atom_id res chain seq x y z
N GLU A 1 -13.68 19.15 -0.13
CA GLU A 1 -12.93 18.55 -1.27
C GLU A 1 -12.95 17.02 -1.26
N HIS A 2 -12.43 16.37 -0.21
CA HIS A 2 -12.27 14.91 -0.14
C HIS A 2 -13.55 14.09 -0.44
N VAL A 3 -14.69 14.48 0.12
CA VAL A 3 -15.99 13.82 -0.13
C VAL A 3 -16.43 13.91 -1.59
N ASN A 4 -16.17 15.03 -2.26
CA ASN A 4 -16.51 15.21 -3.67
C ASN A 4 -15.64 14.31 -4.57
N ASN A 5 -14.35 14.19 -4.24
CA ASN A 5 -13.43 13.30 -4.93
C ASN A 5 -13.86 11.83 -4.76
N LEU A 6 -14.22 11.42 -3.54
CA LEU A 6 -14.75 10.09 -3.28
C LEU A 6 -16.03 9.80 -4.08
N HIS A 7 -16.98 10.74 -4.10
CA HIS A 7 -18.21 10.60 -4.87
C HIS A 7 -17.92 10.39 -6.37
N GLN A 8 -17.01 11.18 -6.96
CA GLN A 8 -16.63 11.03 -8.35
C GLN A 8 -15.96 9.69 -8.65
N VAL A 9 -15.07 9.21 -7.78
CA VAL A 9 -14.39 7.92 -7.95
C VAL A 9 -15.38 6.76 -7.84
N LEU A 10 -16.25 6.77 -6.84
CA LEU A 10 -17.28 5.74 -6.66
C LEU A 10 -18.29 5.73 -7.81
N HIS A 11 -18.66 6.90 -8.32
CA HIS A 11 -19.54 7.02 -9.48
C HIS A 11 -18.91 6.37 -10.73
N ARG A 12 -17.61 6.61 -10.97
CA ARG A 12 -16.87 5.99 -12.08
C ARG A 12 -16.73 4.48 -11.91
N LEU A 13 -16.48 3.99 -10.70
CA LEU A 13 -16.45 2.54 -10.43
C LEU A 13 -17.81 1.90 -10.73
N LYS A 14 -18.90 2.57 -10.36
CA LYS A 14 -20.26 2.12 -10.67
C LYS A 14 -20.53 2.11 -12.17
N SER A 15 -20.12 3.15 -12.91
CA SER A 15 -20.38 3.25 -14.36
C SER A 15 -19.64 2.18 -15.16
N THR A 16 -18.45 1.75 -14.71
CA THR A 16 -17.68 0.67 -15.34
C THR A 16 -18.07 -0.73 -14.86
N ARG A 17 -19.03 -0.85 -13.93
CA ARG A 17 -19.39 -2.10 -13.24
C ARG A 17 -18.20 -2.75 -12.52
N ALA A 18 -17.20 -1.97 -12.14
CA ALA A 18 -16.11 -2.44 -11.30
C ALA A 18 -16.61 -2.63 -9.86
N THR A 19 -16.10 -3.66 -9.18
CA THR A 19 -16.40 -3.92 -7.77
C THR A 19 -15.15 -3.73 -6.94
N VAL A 20 -15.33 -3.19 -5.73
CA VAL A 20 -14.26 -3.03 -4.74
C VAL A 20 -14.59 -3.87 -3.52
N SER A 21 -13.57 -4.44 -2.89
CA SER A 21 -13.77 -5.19 -1.65
C SER A 21 -14.04 -4.22 -0.50
N ALA A 22 -15.24 -4.28 0.08
CA ALA A 22 -15.59 -3.47 1.26
C ALA A 22 -14.60 -3.70 2.42
N LYS A 23 -14.08 -4.92 2.59
CA LYS A 23 -13.09 -5.25 3.62
C LYS A 23 -11.73 -4.58 3.41
N LYS A 24 -11.37 -4.25 2.18
CA LYS A 24 -10.08 -3.62 1.82
C LYS A 24 -10.21 -2.12 1.56
N LEU A 25 -11.42 -1.58 1.61
CA LEU A 25 -11.68 -0.18 1.28
C LEU A 25 -11.31 0.71 2.47
N GLN A 26 -10.44 1.69 2.22
CA GLN A 26 -9.97 2.66 3.22
C GLN A 26 -10.44 4.06 2.81
N LEU A 27 -11.37 4.65 3.58
CA LEU A 27 -11.97 5.97 3.29
C LEU A 27 -11.86 6.89 4.50
N CYS A 28 -11.53 8.17 4.25
CA CYS A 28 -11.52 9.22 5.27
C CYS A 28 -10.72 8.88 6.54
N LEU A 29 -9.64 8.09 6.40
CA LEU A 29 -8.75 7.75 7.49
C LEU A 29 -7.57 8.74 7.54
N PRO A 30 -7.07 9.08 8.74
CA PRO A 30 -5.88 9.92 8.89
C PRO A 30 -4.60 9.22 8.41
N GLU A 31 -4.63 7.88 8.36
CA GLU A 31 -3.54 7.04 7.89
C GLU A 31 -4.10 5.95 6.98
N VAL A 32 -3.45 5.70 5.84
CA VAL A 32 -3.86 4.69 4.87
C VAL A 32 -2.67 3.86 4.39
N LEU A 33 -2.92 2.60 4.03
CA LEU A 33 -1.89 1.71 3.49
C LEU A 33 -1.99 1.71 1.97
N VAL A 34 -0.98 2.23 1.29
CA VAL A 34 -0.91 2.33 -0.16
C VAL A 34 0.38 1.63 -0.61
N VAL A 35 0.24 0.50 -1.32
CA VAL A 35 1.36 -0.25 -1.93
C VAL A 35 2.51 -0.49 -0.93
N GLY A 36 2.21 -1.05 0.25
CA GLY A 36 3.23 -1.38 1.26
C GLY A 36 3.85 -0.16 1.96
N LYS A 37 3.26 1.02 1.81
CA LYS A 37 3.60 2.25 2.52
C LYS A 37 2.42 2.71 3.36
N LYS A 38 2.73 3.20 4.55
CA LYS A 38 1.80 3.91 5.42
C LYS A 38 1.86 5.39 5.05
N CYS A 39 0.77 5.92 4.53
CA CYS A 39 0.65 7.34 4.19
C CYS A 39 -0.15 8.06 5.27
N THR A 40 0.42 9.13 5.81
CA THR A 40 -0.21 10.01 6.79
C THR A 40 -0.24 11.45 6.23
N TYR A 41 -0.81 12.39 6.99
CA TYR A 41 -0.74 13.81 6.62
C TYR A 41 0.69 14.38 6.65
N GLU A 42 1.57 13.78 7.44
CA GLU A 42 2.94 14.26 7.64
C GLU A 42 3.92 13.70 6.60
N GLY A 43 3.57 12.58 5.97
CA GLY A 43 4.43 11.97 4.96
C GLY A 43 4.11 10.50 4.68
N GLN A 44 5.08 9.82 4.08
CA GLN A 44 5.02 8.38 3.81
C GLN A 44 6.06 7.65 4.64
N GLU A 45 5.63 6.59 5.30
CA GLU A 45 6.47 5.68 6.07
C GLU A 45 6.37 4.27 5.49
N PRO A 46 7.41 3.42 5.62
CA PRO A 46 7.28 2.01 5.25
C PRO A 46 6.25 1.31 6.13
N ASP A 47 5.43 0.43 5.54
CA ASP A 47 4.53 -0.42 6.30
C ASP A 47 5.31 -1.36 7.22
N LYS A 48 4.71 -1.71 8.37
CA LYS A 48 5.31 -2.62 9.35
C LYS A 48 5.72 -3.96 8.73
N GLY A 49 4.91 -4.51 7.82
CA GLY A 49 5.23 -5.76 7.15
C GLY A 49 6.44 -5.64 6.22
N THR A 50 6.66 -4.48 5.60
CA THR A 50 7.87 -4.21 4.80
C THR A 50 9.10 -4.14 5.71
N VAL A 51 8.99 -3.45 6.84
CA VAL A 51 10.08 -3.36 7.84
C VAL A 51 10.42 -4.74 8.41
N GLU A 52 9.42 -5.51 8.82
CA GLU A 52 9.59 -6.86 9.34
C GLU A 52 10.29 -7.79 8.34
N LYS A 53 9.90 -7.73 7.05
CA LYS A 53 10.56 -8.53 5.99
C LYS A 53 12.04 -8.22 5.84
N VAL A 54 12.44 -6.95 5.97
CA VAL A 54 13.85 -6.55 5.93
C VAL A 54 14.59 -7.07 7.16
N LEU A 55 13.98 -6.95 8.35
CA LEU A 55 14.58 -7.39 9.61
C LEU A 55 14.70 -8.91 9.73
N SER A 56 13.72 -9.65 9.22
CA SER A 56 13.70 -11.12 9.27
C SER A 56 14.44 -11.77 8.10
N TRP A 57 14.99 -11.00 7.15
CA TRP A 57 15.59 -11.57 5.96
C TRP A 57 16.87 -12.35 6.33
N PRO A 58 16.98 -13.64 5.94
CA PRO A 58 18.15 -14.43 6.24
C PRO A 58 19.38 -13.92 5.47
N LYS A 59 20.58 -14.27 5.95
CA LYS A 59 21.80 -13.93 5.21
C LYS A 59 21.75 -14.54 3.81
N CYS A 60 21.79 -13.68 2.80
CA CYS A 60 21.78 -14.11 1.39
C CYS A 60 23.03 -14.95 1.08
N GLN A 61 22.85 -16.07 0.40
CA GLN A 61 23.92 -16.98 -0.01
C GLN A 61 24.17 -16.95 -1.52
N ASN A 62 23.23 -16.43 -2.31
CA ASN A 62 23.32 -16.40 -3.77
C ASN A 62 22.77 -15.08 -4.35
N VAL A 63 23.13 -14.83 -5.61
CA VAL A 63 22.76 -13.59 -6.31
C VAL A 63 21.23 -13.41 -6.44
N PRO A 64 20.41 -14.44 -6.71
CA PRO A 64 18.96 -14.32 -6.69
C PRO A 64 18.41 -13.79 -5.36
N GLU A 65 18.89 -14.28 -4.23
CA GLU A 65 18.46 -13.83 -2.90
C GLU A 65 18.82 -12.38 -2.64
N VAL A 66 20.03 -11.95 -3.06
CA VAL A 66 20.44 -10.54 -2.96
C VAL A 66 19.51 -9.64 -3.77
N ARG A 67 19.15 -10.04 -5.00
CA ARG A 67 18.18 -9.27 -5.81
C ARG A 67 16.80 -9.25 -5.18
N GLY A 68 16.36 -10.37 -4.59
CA GLY A 68 15.10 -10.45 -3.86
C GLY A 68 15.06 -9.47 -2.69
N PHE A 69 16.14 -9.41 -1.90
CA PHE A 69 16.28 -8.48 -0.79
C PHE A 69 16.23 -7.01 -1.26
N LEU A 70 17.02 -6.66 -2.29
CA LEU A 70 17.04 -5.32 -2.85
C LEU A 70 15.68 -4.89 -3.44
N GLY A 71 14.87 -5.85 -3.91
CA GLY A 71 13.53 -5.59 -4.42
C GLY A 71 12.48 -5.24 -3.36
N ILE A 72 12.75 -5.42 -2.06
CA ILE A 72 11.78 -5.14 -0.99
C ILE A 72 11.51 -3.64 -0.82
N GLY A 73 12.52 -2.81 -1.08
CA GLY A 73 12.44 -1.35 -0.92
C GLY A 73 12.11 -0.58 -2.21
N GLY A 74 11.85 -1.28 -3.31
CA GLY A 74 11.53 -0.71 -4.63
C GLY A 74 10.10 -0.20 -4.75
#